data_AF-A0A920V854-F1
#
_entry.id   AF-A0A920V854-F1
#
_cell.length_a   1.000
_cell.length_b   1.000
_cell.length_c   1.000
_cell.angle_alpha   90.00
_cell.angle_beta   90.00
_cell.angle_gamma   90.00
#
_symmetry.space_group_name_H-M   'P 1'
#
loop_
_entity.id
_entity.type
_entity.pdbx_description
1 polymer ?
#
loop_
_entity_poly.entity_id
_entity_poly.type
_entity_poly.pdbx_seq_one_letter_code
_entity_poly.pdbx_strand_id
1 'polypeptide(L)'
;MVAFASSLDQAGILALSAEDTAIFLESMAGFDPLDSTSVEESVPQYSQYLEEKIKGKIIGFPKEFFDGSLASPYEALVAESIDSYKKLGIVFKEISLPNIGYSVPTYYVVAPAECSSKLARYEEYVLVIIRKKLKILMNFTEPIVRLGLVKKLKEES
;
A
#
# COMPACT_ATOMS: atom_id res chain seq x y z
N MET A 1 -13.10 -6.09 -1.05
CA MET A 1 -11.95 -5.17 -0.90
C MET A 1 -11.53 -4.70 -2.29
N VAL A 2 -11.27 -3.40 -2.49
CA VAL A 2 -10.57 -2.95 -3.71
C VAL A 2 -9.09 -3.09 -3.43
N ALA A 3 -8.39 -3.90 -4.21
CA ALA A 3 -6.97 -4.09 -4.02
C ALA A 3 -6.25 -2.80 -4.48
N PHE A 4 -5.26 -2.32 -3.72
CA PHE A 4 -4.53 -1.08 -3.98
C PHE A 4 -3.16 -1.38 -4.58
N ALA A 5 -2.27 -2.05 -3.85
CA ALA A 5 -0.99 -2.53 -4.35
C ALA A 5 -0.79 -3.98 -3.91
N SER A 6 -0.98 -4.94 -4.82
CA SER A 6 -1.20 -6.36 -4.50
C SER A 6 0.01 -6.98 -3.86
N SER A 7 1.19 -6.51 -4.23
CA SER A 7 2.44 -6.95 -3.60
C SER A 7 2.64 -6.40 -2.19
N LEU A 8 1.85 -5.39 -1.78
CA LEU A 8 1.99 -4.67 -0.50
C LEU A 8 0.75 -4.77 0.39
N ASP A 9 -0.40 -5.14 -0.16
CA ASP A 9 -1.69 -5.19 0.51
C ASP A 9 -1.70 -6.35 1.51
N GLN A 10 -1.93 -6.05 2.79
CA GLN A 10 -2.14 -7.05 3.84
C GLN A 10 -3.29 -6.58 4.75
N ALA A 11 -4.26 -7.46 5.01
CA ALA A 11 -5.29 -7.18 6.01
C ALA A 11 -4.67 -7.26 7.42
N GLY A 12 -5.02 -6.31 8.29
CA GLY A 12 -4.53 -6.24 9.67
C GLY A 12 -5.64 -5.96 10.67
N ILE A 13 -5.33 -6.11 11.95
CA ILE A 13 -6.26 -5.89 13.06
C ILE A 13 -5.94 -4.57 13.76
N LEU A 14 -6.97 -3.80 14.09
CA LEU A 14 -6.89 -2.67 15.02
C LEU A 14 -7.73 -3.02 16.25
N ALA A 15 -7.09 -3.15 17.40
CA ALA A 15 -7.75 -3.44 18.67
C ALA A 15 -7.12 -2.62 19.81
N LEU A 16 -7.76 -2.61 20.98
CA LEU A 16 -7.32 -1.83 22.14
C LEU A 16 -6.19 -2.51 22.93
N SER A 17 -5.99 -3.81 22.75
CA SER A 17 -4.99 -4.59 23.45
C SER A 17 -4.25 -5.55 22.50
N ALA A 18 -3.04 -5.95 22.92
CA ALA A 18 -2.27 -6.98 22.21
C ALA A 18 -2.96 -8.36 22.27
N GLU A 19 -3.70 -8.63 23.35
CA GLU A 19 -4.46 -9.86 23.54
C GLU A 19 -5.61 -9.97 22.55
N ASP A 20 -6.44 -8.94 22.45
CA ASP A 20 -7.53 -8.89 21.46
C ASP A 20 -6.97 -9.03 20.04
N THR A 21 -5.86 -8.32 19.75
CA THR A 21 -5.18 -8.39 18.46
C THR A 21 -4.75 -9.83 18.13
N ALA A 22 -4.15 -10.54 19.10
CA ALA A 22 -3.71 -11.91 18.92
C ALA A 22 -4.88 -12.87 18.66
N ILE A 23 -5.98 -12.76 19.40
CA ILE A 23 -7.18 -13.60 19.24
C ILE A 23 -7.80 -13.42 17.86
N PHE A 24 -7.96 -12.17 17.42
CA PHE A 24 -8.52 -11.89 16.09
C PHE A 24 -7.58 -12.33 14.97
N LEU A 25 -6.27 -12.09 15.11
CA LEU A 25 -5.30 -12.49 14.10
C LEU A 25 -5.21 -14.01 13.98
N GLU A 26 -5.25 -14.75 15.09
CA GLU A 26 -5.26 -16.22 15.11
C GLU A 26 -6.49 -16.79 14.39
N SER A 27 -7.63 -16.09 14.48
CA SER A 27 -8.87 -16.48 13.79
C SER A 27 -8.89 -16.12 12.30
N MET A 28 -8.16 -15.06 11.90
CA MET A 28 -8.16 -14.54 10.52
C MET A 28 -7.01 -15.05 9.67
N ALA A 29 -5.87 -15.37 10.27
CA ALA A 29 -4.72 -15.90 9.56
C ALA A 29 -4.99 -17.32 9.07
N GLY A 30 -4.30 -17.72 8.00
CA GLY A 30 -4.38 -19.07 7.45
C GLY A 30 -4.21 -19.09 5.94
N PHE A 31 -3.94 -20.27 5.42
CA PHE A 31 -3.91 -20.51 3.98
C PHE A 31 -5.31 -20.37 3.38
N ASP A 32 -5.43 -19.62 2.30
CA ASP A 32 -6.67 -19.48 1.54
C ASP A 32 -6.45 -20.04 0.12
N PRO A 33 -7.12 -21.15 -0.28
CA PRO A 33 -6.98 -21.70 -1.62
C PRO A 33 -7.46 -20.76 -2.74
N LEU A 34 -8.18 -19.69 -2.41
CA LEU A 34 -8.60 -18.64 -3.35
C LEU A 34 -7.59 -17.49 -3.48
N ASP A 35 -6.58 -17.45 -2.63
CA ASP A 35 -5.50 -16.46 -2.66
C ASP A 35 -4.16 -17.15 -2.98
N SER A 36 -3.71 -17.00 -4.23
CA SER A 36 -2.44 -17.56 -4.71
C SER A 36 -1.20 -16.97 -4.03
N THR A 37 -1.35 -15.86 -3.28
CA THR A 37 -0.27 -15.24 -2.51
C THR A 37 -0.30 -15.61 -1.03
N SER A 38 -1.33 -16.35 -0.59
CA SER A 38 -1.37 -16.89 0.77
C SER A 38 -0.34 -18.00 0.95
N VAL A 39 0.31 -17.99 2.11
CA VAL A 39 1.36 -18.96 2.45
C VAL A 39 0.71 -20.20 3.06
N GLU A 40 1.08 -21.39 2.57
CA GLU A 40 0.61 -22.68 3.10
C GLU A 40 1.38 -23.06 4.38
N GLU A 41 1.18 -22.27 5.43
CA GLU A 41 1.78 -22.47 6.75
C GLU A 41 0.69 -22.59 7.83
N SER A 42 0.99 -23.38 8.86
CA SER A 42 0.11 -23.50 10.02
C SER A 42 0.07 -22.18 10.79
N VAL A 43 -1.13 -21.73 11.15
CA VAL A 43 -1.32 -20.52 11.96
C VAL A 43 -0.77 -20.77 13.38
N PRO A 44 0.19 -19.97 13.85
CA PRO A 44 0.63 -20.03 15.24
C PRO A 44 -0.48 -19.61 16.20
N GLN A 45 -0.51 -20.20 17.40
CA GLN A 45 -1.41 -19.74 18.47
C GLN A 45 -0.84 -18.46 19.09
N TYR A 46 -1.04 -17.32 18.42
CA TYR A 46 -0.42 -16.04 18.79
C TYR A 46 -0.73 -15.62 20.22
N SER A 47 -1.94 -15.97 20.71
CA SER A 47 -2.37 -15.73 22.08
C SER A 47 -1.42 -16.35 23.12
N GLN A 48 -0.82 -17.50 22.84
CA GLN A 48 0.13 -18.17 23.74
C GLN A 48 1.47 -17.44 23.86
N TYR A 49 1.83 -16.61 22.88
CA TYR A 49 3.10 -15.89 22.90
C TYR A 49 3.10 -14.65 23.81
N LEU A 50 1.93 -14.22 24.30
CA LEU A 50 1.79 -13.04 25.14
C LEU A 50 2.48 -13.20 26.51
N GLU A 51 2.53 -14.43 27.03
CA GLU A 51 3.16 -14.76 28.31
C GLU A 51 4.65 -15.11 28.18
N GLU A 52 5.19 -15.12 26.96
CA GLU A 52 6.59 -15.47 26.75
C GLU A 52 7.55 -14.50 27.45
N LYS A 53 8.54 -15.07 28.14
CA LYS A 53 9.62 -14.28 28.73
C LYS A 53 10.45 -13.65 27.62
N ILE A 54 10.50 -12.32 27.65
CA ILE A 54 11.27 -11.54 26.67
C ILE A 54 12.74 -11.31 27.06
N LYS A 55 13.13 -11.68 28.30
CA LYS A 55 14.49 -11.52 28.81
C LYS A 55 15.50 -12.25 27.92
N GLY A 56 16.53 -11.54 27.48
CA GLY A 56 17.59 -12.06 26.61
C GLY A 56 17.27 -12.02 25.11
N LYS A 57 16.05 -11.66 24.70
CA LYS A 57 15.75 -11.42 23.28
C LYS A 57 16.52 -10.18 22.79
N ILE A 58 16.91 -10.21 21.52
CA ILE A 58 17.70 -9.16 20.87
C ILE A 58 16.80 -8.36 19.95
N ILE A 59 16.76 -7.04 20.13
CA ILE A 59 16.08 -6.10 19.23
C ILE A 59 17.13 -5.36 18.41
N GLY A 60 17.03 -5.47 17.08
CA GLY A 60 17.81 -4.67 16.15
C GLY A 60 17.31 -3.23 16.12
N PHE A 61 18.22 -2.27 16.25
CA PHE A 61 17.93 -0.85 16.32
C PHE A 61 18.58 -0.13 15.14
N PRO A 62 17.84 0.19 14.06
CA PRO A 62 18.39 0.82 12.87
C PRO A 62 18.86 2.25 13.18
N LYS A 63 20.15 2.52 13.01
CA LYS A 63 20.72 3.86 13.24
C LYS A 63 20.11 4.92 12.32
N GLU A 64 19.71 4.53 11.11
CA GLU A 64 19.14 5.42 10.11
C GLU A 64 17.76 5.96 10.49
N PHE A 65 17.06 5.37 11.46
CA PHE A 65 15.80 5.92 11.98
C PHE A 65 15.99 7.06 12.99
N PHE A 66 17.21 7.31 13.44
CA PHE A 66 17.55 8.32 14.45
C PHE A 66 18.55 9.34 13.87
N ASP A 67 18.27 9.81 12.67
CA ASP A 67 19.06 10.83 11.94
C ASP A 67 18.83 12.27 12.43
N GLY A 68 18.06 12.45 13.52
CA GLY A 68 17.71 13.74 14.11
C GLY A 68 16.52 14.44 13.44
N SER A 69 15.81 13.77 12.52
CA SER A 69 14.58 14.29 11.91
C SER A 69 13.34 14.17 12.81
N LEU A 70 13.41 13.37 13.88
CA LEU A 70 12.31 13.15 14.81
C LEU A 70 12.17 14.34 15.76
N ALA A 71 10.94 14.85 15.94
CA ALA A 71 10.73 15.94 16.88
C ALA A 71 10.99 15.49 18.33
N SER A 72 11.67 16.36 19.09
CA SER A 72 12.15 16.12 20.46
C SER A 72 11.18 15.40 21.42
N PRO A 73 9.86 15.72 21.51
CA PRO A 73 8.96 14.98 22.41
C PRO A 73 8.83 13.49 22.06
N TYR A 74 8.94 13.13 20.78
CA TYR A 74 8.85 11.73 20.35
C TYR A 74 10.17 10.99 20.57
N GLU A 75 11.31 11.65 20.40
CA GLU A 75 12.63 11.06 20.73
C GLU A 75 12.69 10.67 22.21
N ALA A 76 12.20 11.53 23.10
CA ALA A 76 12.15 11.26 24.54
C ALA A 76 11.28 10.03 24.86
N LEU A 77 10.09 9.93 24.27
CA LEU A 77 9.18 8.78 24.46
C LEU A 77 9.77 7.46 23.96
N VAL A 78 10.46 7.50 22.83
CA VAL A 78 11.16 6.32 22.29
C VAL A 78 12.32 5.92 23.21
N ALA A 79 13.11 6.89 23.70
CA ALA A 79 14.19 6.62 24.64
C ALA A 79 13.68 6.01 25.96
N GLU A 80 12.57 6.52 26.52
CA GLU A 80 11.91 5.97 27.71
C GLU A 80 11.43 4.53 27.49
N SER A 81 10.85 4.26 26.32
CA SER A 81 10.40 2.92 25.94
C SER A 81 11.58 1.95 25.87
N ILE A 82 12.69 2.36 25.26
CA ILE A 82 13.92 1.55 25.17
C ILE A 82 14.48 1.23 26.56
N ASP A 83 14.53 2.23 27.46
CA ASP A 83 15.00 2.03 28.83
C ASP A 83 14.12 1.03 29.61
N SER A 84 12.80 1.13 29.43
CA SER A 84 11.83 0.19 29.99
C SER A 84 12.08 -1.25 29.51
N TYR A 85 12.30 -1.45 28.20
CA TYR A 85 12.62 -2.78 27.66
C TYR A 85 14.00 -3.31 28.11
N LYS A 86 15.01 -2.43 28.25
CA LYS A 86 16.32 -2.81 28.81
C LYS A 86 16.21 -3.32 30.24
N LYS A 87 15.39 -2.67 31.08
CA LYS A 87 15.09 -3.13 32.45
C LYS A 87 14.40 -4.50 32.49
N LEU A 88 13.59 -4.82 31.48
CA LEU A 88 13.00 -6.16 31.29
C LEU A 88 14.01 -7.20 30.75
N GLY A 89 15.25 -6.79 30.48
CA GLY A 89 16.35 -7.66 30.07
C GLY A 89 16.45 -7.89 28.57
N ILE A 90 15.83 -7.03 27.74
CA ILE A 90 16.06 -7.01 26.29
C ILE A 90 17.45 -6.44 25.99
N VAL A 91 18.13 -7.04 25.01
CA VAL A 91 19.39 -6.53 24.48
C VAL A 91 19.12 -5.77 23.18
N PHE A 92 19.43 -4.48 23.16
CA PHE A 92 19.38 -3.70 21.93
C PHE A 92 20.73 -3.78 21.21
N LYS A 93 20.71 -4.06 19.91
CA LYS A 93 21.90 -4.02 19.04
C LYS A 93 21.67 -3.02 17.92
N GLU A 94 22.60 -2.10 17.76
CA GLU A 94 22.59 -1.20 16.62
C GLU A 94 22.78 -2.00 15.33
N ILE A 95 21.94 -1.71 14.32
CA ILE A 95 22.03 -2.27 12.98
C ILE A 95 22.03 -1.14 11.95
N SER A 96 22.49 -1.44 10.74
CA SER A 96 22.49 -0.51 9.62
C SER A 96 21.60 -1.03 8.51
N LEU A 97 20.66 -0.18 8.08
CA LEU A 97 19.80 -0.38 6.92
C LEU A 97 20.13 0.70 5.86
N PRO A 98 21.23 0.55 5.09
CA PRO A 98 21.76 1.62 4.23
C PRO A 98 20.79 2.09 3.15
N ASN A 99 19.84 1.22 2.75
CA ASN A 99 18.87 1.50 1.70
C ASN A 99 17.54 2.06 2.23
N ILE A 100 17.37 2.25 3.55
CA ILE A 100 16.08 2.60 4.13
C ILE A 100 15.57 3.98 3.67
N GLY A 101 16.49 4.90 3.33
CA GLY A 101 16.15 6.20 2.75
C GLY A 101 15.44 6.11 1.39
N TYR A 102 15.55 4.97 0.70
CA TYR A 102 14.85 4.72 -0.56
C TYR A 102 13.47 4.09 -0.37
N SER A 103 13.05 3.75 0.86
CA SER A 103 11.76 3.10 1.11
C SER A 103 10.57 3.91 0.61
N VAL A 104 10.51 5.19 0.97
CA VAL A 104 9.44 6.11 0.56
C VAL A 104 9.38 6.28 -0.98
N PRO A 105 10.46 6.68 -1.68
CA PRO A 105 10.38 6.83 -3.13
C PRO A 105 10.09 5.49 -3.84
N THR A 106 10.61 4.37 -3.34
CA THR A 106 10.28 3.04 -3.91
C THR A 106 8.81 2.73 -3.77
N TYR A 107 8.22 2.99 -2.59
CA TYR A 107 6.79 2.82 -2.35
C TYR A 107 5.94 3.70 -3.30
N TYR A 108 6.33 4.96 -3.49
CA TYR A 108 5.63 5.89 -4.40
C TYR A 108 5.79 5.57 -5.88
N VAL A 109 6.68 4.63 -6.25
CA VAL A 109 6.73 4.09 -7.61
C VAL A 109 5.89 2.83 -7.73
N VAL A 110 6.08 1.86 -6.81
CA VAL A 110 5.43 0.55 -6.88
C VAL A 110 3.92 0.65 -6.62
N ALA A 111 3.51 1.31 -5.54
CA ALA A 111 2.11 1.34 -5.14
C ALA A 111 1.21 2.03 -6.20
N PRO A 112 1.58 3.20 -6.77
CA PRO A 112 0.78 3.81 -7.83
C PRO A 112 0.78 3.00 -9.14
N ALA A 113 1.90 2.35 -9.49
CA ALA A 113 1.98 1.51 -10.68
C ALA A 113 0.98 0.35 -10.59
N GLU A 114 0.94 -0.36 -9.47
CA GLU A 114 -0.03 -1.45 -9.28
C GLU A 114 -1.47 -0.95 -9.15
N CYS A 115 -1.68 0.15 -8.42
CA CYS A 115 -3.00 0.77 -8.27
C CYS A 115 -3.61 1.14 -9.62
N SER A 116 -2.82 1.71 -10.54
CA SER A 116 -3.28 2.08 -11.87
C SER A 116 -3.83 0.90 -12.66
N SER A 117 -3.17 -0.26 -12.59
CA SER A 117 -3.62 -1.49 -13.26
C SER A 117 -4.91 -2.04 -12.65
N LYS A 118 -5.10 -1.92 -11.34
CA LYS A 118 -6.26 -2.48 -10.64
C LYS A 118 -7.50 -1.61 -10.72
N LEU A 119 -7.32 -0.29 -10.70
CA LEU A 119 -8.41 0.66 -10.82
C LEU A 119 -8.95 0.75 -12.25
N ALA A 120 -8.18 0.32 -13.26
CA ALA A 120 -8.60 0.30 -14.66
C ALA A 120 -9.92 -0.46 -14.89
N ARG A 121 -10.22 -1.50 -14.08
CA ARG A 121 -11.49 -2.25 -14.12
C ARG A 121 -12.71 -1.41 -13.77
N TYR A 122 -12.53 -0.31 -13.02
CA TYR A 122 -13.61 0.62 -12.68
C TYR A 122 -13.74 1.77 -13.69
N GLU A 123 -12.76 1.99 -14.57
CA GLU A 123 -12.76 3.07 -15.57
C GLU A 123 -13.44 2.72 -16.89
N GLU A 124 -13.68 1.43 -17.18
CA GLU A 124 -14.19 1.00 -18.49
C GLU A 124 -15.55 1.66 -18.85
N TYR A 125 -16.34 2.05 -17.86
CA TYR A 125 -17.60 2.75 -18.09
C TYR A 125 -17.44 4.21 -18.57
N VAL A 126 -16.41 4.93 -18.11
CA VAL A 126 -16.24 6.36 -18.43
C VAL A 126 -15.66 6.53 -19.84
N LEU A 127 -14.66 5.71 -20.22
CA LEU A 127 -14.06 5.76 -21.55
C LEU A 127 -15.01 5.30 -22.66
N VAL A 128 -15.91 4.33 -22.40
CA VAL A 128 -16.95 3.91 -23.35
C VAL A 128 -17.97 5.03 -23.62
N ILE A 129 -18.38 5.78 -22.59
CA ILE A 129 -19.31 6.91 -22.75
C ILE A 129 -18.65 8.05 -23.53
N ILE A 130 -17.38 8.39 -23.24
CA ILE A 130 -16.64 9.43 -23.97
C ILE A 130 -16.42 9.02 -25.43
N ARG A 131 -16.00 7.77 -25.71
CA ARG A 131 -15.85 7.27 -27.09
C ARG A 131 -17.16 7.24 -27.87
N LYS A 132 -18.29 6.88 -27.24
CA LYS A 132 -19.62 6.94 -27.86
C LYS A 132 -20.02 8.39 -28.18
N LYS A 133 -19.81 9.33 -27.25
CA LYS A 133 -20.08 10.77 -27.48
C LYS A 133 -19.19 11.37 -28.57
N LEU A 134 -17.91 11.02 -28.63
CA LEU A 134 -16.98 11.47 -29.67
C LEU A 134 -17.34 10.91 -31.06
N LYS A 135 -17.75 9.63 -31.16
CA LYS A 135 -18.26 9.08 -32.43
C LYS A 135 -19.52 9.79 -32.92
N ILE A 136 -20.43 10.15 -32.02
CA ILE A 136 -21.63 10.93 -32.35
C ILE A 136 -21.24 12.33 -32.84
N LEU A 137 -20.30 13.01 -32.17
CA LEU A 137 -19.83 14.33 -32.60
C LEU A 137 -19.11 14.29 -33.95
N MET A 138 -18.27 13.28 -34.22
CA MET A 138 -17.57 13.13 -35.50
C MET A 138 -18.54 12.83 -36.65
N ASN A 139 -19.58 12.02 -36.42
CA ASN A 139 -20.61 11.76 -37.43
C ASN A 139 -21.47 13.00 -37.74
N PHE A 140 -21.58 13.95 -36.80
CA PHE A 140 -22.29 15.21 -37.00
C PHE A 140 -21.47 16.27 -37.75
N THR A 141 -20.14 16.23 -37.65
CA THR A 141 -19.26 17.24 -38.27
C THR A 141 -18.78 16.87 -39.67
N GLU A 142 -18.71 15.58 -40.02
CA GLU A 142 -18.33 15.14 -41.38
C GLU A 142 -19.22 15.73 -42.50
N PRO A 143 -20.57 15.76 -42.39
CA PRO A 143 -21.42 16.33 -43.43
C PRO A 143 -21.22 17.84 -43.61
N ILE A 144 -20.97 18.56 -42.50
CA ILE A 144 -20.80 20.02 -42.48
C ILE A 144 -19.48 20.42 -43.15
N VAL A 145 -18.39 19.67 -42.89
CA VAL A 145 -17.09 19.88 -43.53
C VAL A 145 -17.14 19.55 -45.03
N ARG A 146 -17.87 18.49 -45.43
CA ARG A 146 -18.09 18.16 -46.85
C ARG A 146 -18.88 19.23 -47.60
N LEU A 147 -19.91 19.80 -46.99
CA LEU A 147 -20.70 20.91 -47.56
C LEU A 147 -19.89 22.20 -47.71
N GLY A 148 -18.97 22.49 -46.77
CA GLY A 148 -18.07 23.64 -46.84
C GLY A 148 -16.99 23.52 -47.92
N LEU A 149 -16.43 22.32 -48.11
CA LEU A 149 -15.43 22.04 -49.16
C LEU A 149 -16.03 22.06 -50.57
N VAL A 150 -17.25 21.55 -50.75
CA VAL A 150 -17.94 21.54 -52.06
C VAL A 150 -18.36 22.95 -52.49
N LYS A 151 -18.68 23.86 -51.56
CA LYS A 151 -18.96 25.26 -51.89
C LYS A 151 -17.71 26.01 -52.37
N LYS A 152 -16.57 25.82 -51.71
CA LYS A 152 -15.30 26.46 -52.11
C LYS A 152 -14.84 26.05 -53.52
N LEU A 153 -15.05 24.79 -53.90
CA LEU A 153 -14.66 24.30 -55.23
C LEU A 153 -15.57 24.78 -56.37
N LYS A 154 -16.75 25.35 -56.09
CA LYS A 154 -17.65 25.95 -57.09
C LYS A 154 -17.47 27.45 -57.27
N GLU A 155 -16.80 28.13 -56.34
CA GLU A 155 -16.50 29.57 -56.44
C GLU A 155 -15.16 29.85 -57.14
N GLU A 156 -14.35 28.81 -57.39
CA GLU A 156 -13.04 28.88 -58.07
C GLU A 156 -13.06 28.32 -59.52
N SER A 157 -14.24 28.08 -60.10
CA SER A 157 -14.44 27.63 -61.50
C SER A 157 -15.39 28.55 -62.26
#